data_AF-A0A523PWW1-F1
#
_entry.id   AF-A0A523PWW1-F1
#
_cell.length_a   1.000
_cell.length_b   1.000
_cell.length_c   1.000
_cell.angle_alpha   90.00
_cell.angle_beta   90.00
_cell.angle_gamma   90.00
#
_symmetry.space_group_name_H-M   'P 1'
#
loop_
_entity.id
_entity.type
_entity.pdbx_description
1 polymer ?
#
loop_
_entity_poly.entity_id
_entity_poly.type
_entity_poly.pdbx_seq_one_letter_code
_entity_poly.pdbx_strand_id
1 'polypeptide(L)'
;MTNFVMSKFVIIMISETLKNQRTNLGLKIQEMSSNTGIDQALLSKYESGKRNPSENHIIALADGYKIPLRQLRRQMLAEKIANLVMYEDNVSEIFMVAESRVAYLSKEELRILDELKKEWQKNRPLNRTQLTKLKEYFALKYTYDSNRIEGNTLSLQETQLVVKEGVTISGKSMREHLEAINHSEAIDFLEDLILNKESLDKRSILDLHRLILKTIDSENAGVYRKVPVSIGGSEYMPPQPFLLEKMMEDYFIHYNRQRKYMHPVILAAEMHERLVSIHPFLTAAKRHFPGHAQKEPLKKKLFER
;
A
#
# COMPACT_ATOMS: atom_id res chain seq x y z
N MET A 1 -2.74 -26.68 -0.47
CA MET A 1 -3.49 -26.86 0.80
C MET A 1 -3.02 -25.77 1.75
N THR A 2 -3.90 -24.86 2.15
CA THR A 2 -3.55 -23.70 3.01
C THR A 2 -3.29 -24.14 4.45
N ASN A 3 -2.51 -23.35 5.19
CA ASN A 3 -2.26 -23.58 6.63
C ASN A 3 -3.55 -23.62 7.46
N PHE A 4 -4.65 -23.08 6.95
CA PHE A 4 -5.97 -23.07 7.59
C PHE A 4 -6.70 -24.43 7.58
N VAL A 5 -6.35 -25.37 6.70
CA VAL A 5 -7.08 -26.65 6.55
C VAL A 5 -6.53 -27.75 7.47
N MET A 6 -5.35 -27.56 8.08
CA MET A 6 -4.66 -28.59 8.87
C MET A 6 -5.20 -28.80 10.30
N SER A 7 -6.19 -28.01 10.74
CA SER A 7 -6.83 -28.21 12.04
C SER A 7 -8.34 -28.17 11.90
N LYS A 8 -9.02 -29.22 12.36
CA LYS A 8 -10.47 -29.20 12.63
C LYS A 8 -10.75 -28.18 13.74
N PHE A 9 -10.76 -26.89 13.43
CA PHE A 9 -11.39 -25.92 14.29
C PHE A 9 -12.89 -26.13 14.15
N VAL A 10 -13.53 -26.57 15.24
CA VAL A 10 -14.97 -26.41 15.38
C VAL A 10 -15.23 -24.91 15.33
N ILE A 11 -15.92 -24.43 14.30
CA ILE A 11 -16.33 -23.03 14.21
C ILE A 11 -17.40 -22.83 15.29
N ILE A 12 -16.99 -22.32 16.44
CA ILE A 12 -17.92 -21.90 17.49
C ILE A 12 -18.27 -20.44 17.21
N MET A 13 -19.55 -20.22 16.91
CA MET A 13 -20.08 -18.88 16.70
C MET A 13 -19.96 -18.04 17.98
N ILE A 14 -19.82 -16.72 17.84
CA ILE A 14 -19.78 -15.81 18.98
C ILE A 14 -21.09 -15.85 19.77
N SER A 15 -22.22 -16.03 19.08
CA SER A 15 -23.55 -16.19 19.70
C SER A 15 -23.62 -17.39 20.63
N GLU A 16 -23.13 -18.55 20.18
CA GLU A 16 -23.04 -19.77 20.97
C GLU A 16 -22.08 -19.62 22.13
N THR A 17 -20.91 -19.01 21.89
CA THR A 17 -19.91 -18.75 22.92
C THR A 17 -20.50 -17.92 24.07
N LEU A 18 -21.19 -16.82 23.75
CA LEU A 18 -21.84 -15.97 24.74
C LEU A 18 -22.96 -16.72 25.47
N LYS A 19 -23.86 -17.37 24.74
CA LYS A 19 -25.00 -18.09 25.33
C LYS A 19 -24.56 -19.21 26.26
N ASN A 20 -23.57 -19.99 25.85
CA ASN A 20 -23.01 -21.08 26.66
C ASN A 20 -22.33 -20.52 27.90
N GLN A 21 -21.53 -19.46 27.76
CA GLN A 21 -20.82 -18.89 28.89
C GLN A 21 -21.77 -18.25 29.92
N ARG A 22 -22.81 -17.54 29.48
CA ARG A 22 -23.82 -17.02 30.41
C ARG A 22 -24.55 -18.15 31.16
N THR A 23 -24.87 -19.22 30.44
CA THR A 23 -25.54 -20.40 31.04
C THR A 23 -24.63 -21.10 32.04
N ASN A 24 -23.33 -21.23 31.74
CA ASN A 24 -22.32 -21.77 32.66
C ASN A 24 -22.13 -20.90 33.91
N LEU A 25 -22.26 -19.58 33.78
CA LEU A 25 -22.26 -18.66 34.91
C LEU A 25 -23.58 -18.67 35.70
N GLY A 26 -24.61 -19.38 35.23
CA GLY A 26 -25.93 -19.42 35.86
C GLY A 26 -26.70 -18.10 35.80
N LEU A 27 -26.26 -17.16 34.97
CA LEU A 27 -26.80 -15.79 34.96
C LEU A 27 -28.00 -15.65 34.02
N LYS A 28 -28.97 -14.86 34.44
CA LYS A 28 -30.05 -14.40 33.56
C LYS A 28 -29.53 -13.35 32.59
N ILE A 29 -30.19 -13.22 31.44
CA ILE A 29 -29.87 -12.18 30.45
C ILE A 29 -29.91 -10.76 31.07
N GLN A 30 -30.84 -10.52 32.00
CA GLN A 30 -30.96 -9.25 32.72
C GLN A 30 -29.74 -8.94 33.60
N GLU A 31 -29.23 -9.93 34.32
CA GLU A 31 -28.03 -9.78 35.16
C GLU A 31 -26.78 -9.53 34.30
N MET A 32 -26.71 -10.20 33.15
CA MET A 32 -25.63 -9.99 32.19
C MET A 32 -25.69 -8.60 31.53
N SER A 33 -26.90 -8.07 31.33
CA SER A 33 -27.13 -6.69 30.88
C SER A 33 -26.51 -5.69 31.87
N SER A 34 -26.76 -5.87 33.17
CA SER A 34 -26.15 -5.03 34.20
C SER A 34 -24.62 -5.15 34.23
N ASN A 35 -24.07 -6.37 34.08
CA ASN A 35 -22.62 -6.60 34.12
C ASN A 35 -21.87 -6.00 32.93
N THR A 36 -22.50 -6.00 31.75
CA THR A 36 -21.86 -5.53 30.50
C THR A 36 -22.21 -4.08 30.18
N GLY A 37 -23.24 -3.51 30.81
CA GLY A 37 -23.80 -2.20 30.43
C GLY A 37 -24.49 -2.21 29.07
N ILE A 38 -24.76 -3.38 28.49
CA ILE A 38 -25.43 -3.55 27.20
C ILE A 38 -26.89 -3.86 27.45
N ASP A 39 -27.79 -3.16 26.76
CA ASP A 39 -29.24 -3.39 26.84
C ASP A 39 -29.63 -4.87 26.67
N GLN A 40 -30.62 -5.30 27.45
CA GLN A 40 -31.08 -6.68 27.51
C GLN A 40 -31.54 -7.22 26.15
N ALA A 41 -32.29 -6.42 25.37
CA ALA A 41 -32.78 -6.83 24.06
C ALA A 41 -31.63 -6.94 23.05
N LEU A 42 -30.62 -6.09 23.19
CA LEU A 42 -29.43 -6.13 22.34
C LEU A 42 -28.55 -7.35 22.64
N LEU A 43 -28.31 -7.67 23.92
CA LEU A 43 -27.63 -8.90 24.32
C LEU A 43 -28.33 -10.16 23.81
N SER A 44 -29.67 -10.19 23.90
CA SER A 44 -30.47 -11.30 23.38
C SER A 44 -30.28 -11.48 21.86
N LYS A 45 -30.16 -10.38 21.10
CA LYS A 45 -29.87 -10.43 19.66
C LYS A 45 -28.45 -10.96 19.38
N TYR A 46 -27.48 -10.67 20.24
CA TYR A 46 -26.12 -11.22 20.12
C TYR A 46 -26.09 -12.72 20.41
N GLU A 47 -26.68 -13.18 21.53
CA GLU A 47 -26.74 -14.60 21.88
C GLU A 47 -27.58 -15.46 20.93
N SER A 48 -28.50 -14.85 20.18
CA SER A 48 -29.28 -15.52 19.13
C SER A 48 -28.64 -15.45 17.75
N GLY A 49 -27.54 -14.74 17.57
CA GLY A 49 -26.90 -14.54 16.26
C GLY A 49 -27.68 -13.64 15.30
N LYS A 50 -28.77 -13.00 15.76
CA LYS A 50 -29.57 -12.07 14.94
C LYS A 50 -28.84 -10.75 14.66
N ARG A 51 -27.80 -10.44 15.44
CA ARG A 51 -26.97 -9.26 15.27
C ARG A 51 -25.55 -9.56 15.73
N ASN A 52 -24.57 -8.98 15.06
CA ASN A 52 -23.16 -9.06 15.48
C ASN A 52 -22.82 -7.91 16.45
N PRO A 53 -22.03 -8.17 17.51
CA PRO A 53 -21.54 -7.12 18.38
C PRO A 53 -20.67 -6.10 17.65
N SER A 54 -20.70 -4.84 18.11
CA SER A 54 -19.73 -3.83 17.68
C SER A 54 -18.39 -4.03 18.39
N GLU A 55 -17.31 -3.42 17.89
CA GLU A 55 -15.98 -3.47 18.52
C GLU A 55 -16.01 -3.03 20.00
N ASN A 56 -16.73 -1.95 20.30
CA ASN A 56 -16.87 -1.45 21.68
C ASN A 56 -17.62 -2.45 22.56
N HIS A 57 -18.66 -3.09 22.04
CA HIS A 57 -19.40 -4.11 22.78
C HIS A 57 -18.57 -5.38 23.01
N ILE A 58 -17.66 -5.76 22.11
CA ILE A 58 -16.78 -6.93 22.32
C ILE A 58 -15.91 -6.78 23.57
N ILE A 59 -15.45 -5.56 23.87
CA ILE A 59 -14.68 -5.29 25.09
C ILE A 59 -15.55 -5.51 26.32
N ALA A 60 -16.73 -4.89 26.36
CA ALA A 60 -17.67 -5.04 27.47
C ALA A 60 -18.16 -6.49 27.65
N LEU A 61 -18.39 -7.22 26.55
CA LEU A 61 -18.77 -8.63 26.56
C LEU A 61 -17.63 -9.51 27.09
N ALA A 62 -16.38 -9.24 26.72
CA ALA A 62 -15.22 -9.98 27.22
C ALA A 62 -15.14 -9.89 28.75
N ASP A 63 -15.29 -8.69 29.30
CA ASP A 63 -15.24 -8.46 30.73
C ASP A 63 -16.45 -9.08 31.44
N GLY A 64 -17.67 -8.82 30.97
CA GLY A 64 -18.90 -9.29 31.62
C GLY A 64 -19.12 -10.81 31.57
N TYR A 65 -18.78 -11.46 30.45
CA TYR A 65 -18.86 -12.92 30.31
C TYR A 65 -17.59 -13.63 30.82
N LYS A 66 -16.58 -12.87 31.26
CA LYS A 66 -15.27 -13.38 31.70
C LYS A 66 -14.59 -14.25 30.65
N ILE A 67 -14.65 -13.82 29.39
CA ILE A 67 -14.03 -14.49 28.25
C ILE A 67 -12.80 -13.69 27.83
N PRO A 68 -11.64 -14.31 27.57
CA PRO A 68 -10.48 -13.57 27.09
C PRO A 68 -10.83 -12.73 25.85
N LEU A 69 -10.56 -11.41 25.89
CA LEU A 69 -10.85 -10.48 24.79
C LEU A 69 -10.27 -10.97 23.45
N ARG A 70 -9.08 -11.58 23.48
CA ARG A 70 -8.44 -12.17 22.30
C ARG A 70 -9.26 -13.29 21.66
N GLN A 71 -9.99 -14.07 22.46
CA GLN A 71 -10.86 -15.14 21.96
C GLN A 71 -12.09 -14.56 21.26
N LEU A 72 -12.83 -13.65 21.90
CA LEU A 72 -14.02 -13.03 21.30
C LEU A 72 -13.67 -12.21 20.05
N ARG A 73 -12.55 -11.46 20.08
CA ARG A 73 -12.08 -10.75 18.88
C ARG A 73 -11.78 -11.70 17.72
N ARG A 74 -11.16 -12.85 18.00
CA ARG A 74 -10.86 -13.85 16.97
C ARG A 74 -12.14 -14.40 16.33
N GLN A 75 -13.14 -14.74 17.15
CA GLN A 75 -14.43 -15.23 16.68
C GLN A 75 -15.17 -14.18 15.85
N MET A 76 -15.28 -12.95 16.34
CA MET A 76 -15.93 -11.87 15.60
C MET A 76 -15.24 -11.60 14.26
N LEU A 77 -13.91 -11.56 14.21
CA LEU A 77 -13.18 -11.35 12.96
C LEU A 77 -13.38 -12.51 11.99
N ALA A 78 -13.35 -13.76 12.49
CA ALA A 78 -13.63 -14.94 11.67
C ALA A 78 -15.03 -14.89 11.06
N GLU A 79 -16.06 -14.53 11.84
CA GLU A 79 -17.43 -14.37 11.34
C GLU A 79 -17.56 -13.21 10.34
N LYS A 80 -16.93 -12.06 10.61
CA LYS A 80 -16.91 -10.94 9.65
C LYS A 80 -16.31 -11.37 8.32
N ILE A 81 -15.18 -12.06 8.36
CA ILE A 81 -14.50 -12.55 7.16
C ILE A 81 -15.37 -13.60 6.45
N ALA A 82 -15.95 -14.56 7.17
CA ALA A 82 -16.82 -15.58 6.59
C ALA A 82 -18.03 -14.93 5.88
N ASN A 83 -18.71 -13.99 6.53
CA ASN A 83 -19.86 -13.29 5.94
C ASN A 83 -19.51 -12.51 4.66
N LEU A 84 -18.26 -12.04 4.53
CA LEU A 84 -17.80 -11.32 3.33
C LEU A 84 -17.60 -12.24 2.12
N VAL A 85 -17.32 -13.53 2.33
CA VAL A 85 -16.92 -14.45 1.24
C VAL A 85 -17.83 -15.66 1.10
N MET A 86 -18.77 -15.88 2.03
CA MET A 86 -19.58 -17.11 2.07
C MET A 86 -20.47 -17.35 0.85
N TYR A 87 -20.77 -16.30 0.07
CA TYR A 87 -21.58 -16.37 -1.14
C TYR A 87 -20.76 -16.18 -2.42
N GLU A 88 -19.44 -16.06 -2.32
CA GLU A 88 -18.56 -15.91 -3.46
C GLU A 88 -18.13 -17.27 -4.01
N ASP A 89 -17.90 -17.35 -5.31
CA ASP A 89 -17.27 -18.51 -5.92
C ASP A 89 -15.76 -18.55 -5.58
N ASN A 90 -15.15 -19.74 -5.60
CA ASN A 90 -13.71 -19.93 -5.40
C ASN A 90 -13.15 -19.35 -4.08
N VAL A 91 -13.91 -19.43 -2.99
CA VAL A 91 -13.54 -18.94 -1.64
C VAL A 91 -12.12 -19.33 -1.20
N SER A 92 -11.68 -20.56 -1.52
CA SER A 92 -10.31 -21.02 -1.22
C SER A 92 -9.23 -20.19 -1.89
N GLU A 93 -9.44 -19.74 -3.13
CA GLU A 93 -8.53 -18.87 -3.86
C GLU A 93 -8.53 -17.46 -3.28
N ILE A 94 -9.72 -16.94 -2.92
CA ILE A 94 -9.86 -15.66 -2.21
C ILE A 94 -9.05 -15.67 -0.91
N PHE A 95 -9.15 -16.75 -0.12
CA PHE A 95 -8.37 -16.89 1.11
C PHE A 95 -6.87 -16.99 0.85
N MET A 96 -6.44 -17.67 -0.21
CA MET A 96 -5.03 -17.74 -0.58
C MET A 96 -4.48 -16.35 -0.94
N VAL A 97 -5.24 -15.56 -1.69
CA VAL A 97 -4.87 -14.17 -2.02
C VAL A 97 -4.88 -13.30 -0.76
N ALA A 98 -5.88 -13.44 0.11
CA ALA A 98 -5.95 -12.70 1.38
C ALA A 98 -4.80 -13.08 2.32
N GLU A 99 -4.46 -14.36 2.43
CA GLU A 99 -3.35 -14.86 3.24
C GLU A 99 -2.02 -14.31 2.73
N SER A 100 -1.77 -14.32 1.41
CA SER A 100 -0.54 -13.74 0.87
C SER A 100 -0.43 -12.24 1.18
N ARG A 101 -1.54 -11.48 1.09
CA ARG A 101 -1.59 -10.06 1.48
C ARG A 101 -1.32 -9.83 2.98
N VAL A 102 -1.84 -10.69 3.86
CA VAL A 102 -1.60 -10.60 5.32
C VAL A 102 -0.19 -11.07 5.69
N ALA A 103 0.34 -12.10 5.02
CA ALA A 103 1.66 -12.66 5.28
C ALA A 103 2.80 -11.69 4.91
N TYR A 104 2.61 -10.85 3.89
CA TYR A 104 3.51 -9.73 3.55
C TYR A 104 3.70 -8.73 4.70
N LEU A 105 2.87 -8.77 5.74
CA LEU A 105 2.86 -7.84 6.86
C LEU A 105 3.44 -8.45 8.15
N SER A 106 4.44 -9.33 8.04
CA SER A 106 4.96 -10.03 9.23
C SER A 106 5.37 -9.01 10.30
N LYS A 107 4.76 -9.13 11.48
CA LYS A 107 5.01 -8.22 12.61
C LYS A 107 6.48 -8.14 13.01
N GLU A 108 7.23 -9.19 12.69
CA GLU A 108 8.64 -9.32 13.06
C GLU A 108 9.55 -8.48 12.16
N GLU A 109 9.33 -8.46 10.84
CA GLU A 109 10.10 -7.61 9.93
C GLU A 109 9.85 -6.12 10.23
N LEU A 110 8.60 -5.76 10.52
CA LEU A 110 8.26 -4.40 10.93
C LEU A 110 8.95 -4.00 12.25
N ARG A 111 9.05 -4.94 13.21
CA ARG A 111 9.78 -4.72 14.47
C ARG A 111 11.27 -4.47 14.22
N ILE A 112 11.90 -5.25 13.35
CA ILE A 112 13.31 -5.07 12.98
C ILE A 112 13.52 -3.70 12.33
N LEU A 113 12.63 -3.30 11.42
CA LEU A 113 12.69 -1.97 10.78
C LEU A 113 12.58 -0.83 11.79
N ASP A 114 11.67 -0.95 12.77
CA ASP A 114 11.53 0.04 13.85
C ASP A 114 12.78 0.11 14.74
N GLU A 115 13.43 -1.02 15.00
CA GLU A 115 14.69 -1.07 15.76
C GLU A 115 15.84 -0.40 15.01
N LEU A 116 16.02 -0.73 13.73
CA LEU A 116 17.02 -0.10 12.87
C LEU A 116 16.80 1.41 12.75
N LYS A 117 15.54 1.85 12.65
CA LYS A 117 15.19 3.28 12.63
C LYS A 117 15.58 3.97 13.93
N LYS A 118 15.33 3.35 15.08
CA LYS A 118 15.73 3.89 16.40
C LYS A 118 17.24 3.99 16.53
N GLU A 119 17.97 2.97 16.10
CA GLU A 119 19.44 2.97 16.10
C GLU A 119 20.00 4.09 15.21
N TRP A 120 19.47 4.22 13.99
CA TRP A 120 19.82 5.32 13.09
C TRP A 120 19.56 6.70 13.71
N GLN A 121 18.42 6.88 14.36
CA GLN A 121 18.07 8.14 15.04
C GLN A 121 19.01 8.46 16.21
N LYS A 122 19.44 7.45 16.96
CA LYS A 122 20.40 7.61 18.07
C LYS A 122 21.77 8.10 17.60
N ASN A 123 22.18 7.73 16.38
CA ASN A 123 23.46 8.13 15.79
C ASN A 123 23.42 9.54 15.15
N ARG A 124 22.34 10.31 15.35
CA ARG A 124 22.24 11.71 14.94
C ARG A 124 22.63 12.66 16.08
N PRO A 125 23.15 13.87 15.79
CA PRO A 125 23.32 14.46 14.45
C PRO A 125 24.60 13.98 13.75
N LEU A 126 24.49 13.74 12.45
CA LEU A 126 25.65 13.61 11.58
C LEU A 126 26.29 14.99 11.36
N ASN A 127 27.60 15.05 11.14
CA ASN A 127 28.25 16.28 10.69
C ASN A 127 27.58 16.75 9.38
N ARG A 128 27.31 18.06 9.25
CA ARG A 128 26.68 18.67 8.07
C ARG A 128 27.33 18.22 6.75
N THR A 129 28.66 18.13 6.70
CA THR A 129 29.38 17.66 5.50
C THR A 129 29.11 16.18 5.21
N GLN A 130 29.06 15.33 6.24
CA GLN A 130 28.75 13.91 6.08
C GLN A 130 27.31 13.72 5.59
N LEU A 131 26.36 14.46 6.16
CA LEU A 131 24.96 14.40 5.75
C LEU A 131 24.77 14.84 4.30
N THR A 132 25.45 15.90 3.87
CA THR A 132 25.39 16.40 2.48
C THR A 132 25.92 15.35 1.50
N LYS A 133 27.10 14.78 1.76
CA LYS A 133 27.67 13.71 0.93
C LYS A 133 26.78 12.48 0.87
N LEU A 134 26.14 12.12 1.98
CA LEU A 134 25.23 10.97 2.05
C LEU A 134 23.98 11.20 1.21
N LYS A 135 23.38 12.39 1.29
CA LYS A 135 22.23 12.78 0.46
C LYS A 135 22.58 12.74 -1.03
N GLU A 136 23.68 13.38 -1.42
CA GLU A 136 24.13 13.37 -2.82
C GLU A 136 24.37 11.96 -3.34
N TYR A 137 24.98 11.09 -2.54
CA TYR A 137 25.20 9.69 -2.90
C TYR A 137 23.87 8.95 -3.09
N PHE A 138 22.92 9.11 -2.17
CA PHE A 138 21.61 8.46 -2.29
C PHE A 138 20.80 8.99 -3.48
N ALA A 139 20.80 10.31 -3.72
CA ALA A 139 20.10 10.91 -4.86
C ALA A 139 20.66 10.39 -6.19
N LEU A 140 21.99 10.40 -6.35
CA LEU A 140 22.65 9.86 -7.54
C LEU A 140 22.34 8.38 -7.73
N LYS A 141 22.47 7.58 -6.67
CA LYS A 141 22.22 6.14 -6.72
C LYS A 141 20.76 5.83 -7.06
N TYR A 142 19.83 6.61 -6.50
CA TYR A 142 18.40 6.46 -6.75
C TYR A 142 18.05 6.78 -8.20
N THR A 143 18.55 7.89 -8.76
CA THR A 143 18.42 8.20 -10.19
C THR A 143 18.95 7.08 -11.08
N TYR A 144 20.16 6.60 -10.81
CA TYR A 144 20.73 5.49 -11.59
C TYR A 144 19.88 4.22 -11.52
N ASP A 145 19.49 3.78 -10.32
CA ASP A 145 18.75 2.51 -10.17
C ASP A 145 17.33 2.60 -10.73
N SER A 146 16.64 3.73 -10.54
CA SER A 146 15.29 4.00 -11.08
C SER A 146 15.29 3.96 -12.61
N ASN A 147 16.14 4.78 -13.24
CA ASN A 147 16.22 4.84 -14.70
C ASN A 147 16.64 3.51 -15.33
N ARG A 148 17.58 2.78 -14.69
CA ARG A 148 18.05 1.47 -15.17
C ARG A 148 16.93 0.41 -15.18
N ILE A 149 16.01 0.45 -14.22
CA ILE A 149 14.84 -0.44 -14.20
C ILE A 149 13.98 -0.21 -15.44
N GLU A 150 13.80 1.06 -15.83
CA GLU A 150 13.06 1.47 -17.03
C GLU A 150 13.84 1.26 -18.34
N GLY A 151 15.07 0.74 -18.26
CA GLY A 151 15.88 0.34 -19.41
C GLY A 151 16.96 1.34 -19.83
N ASN A 152 17.17 2.40 -19.08
CA ASN A 152 18.29 3.31 -19.28
C ASN A 152 19.62 2.56 -19.09
N THR A 153 20.58 2.80 -19.98
CA THR A 153 21.83 2.04 -20.05
C THR A 153 23.04 2.80 -19.50
N LEU A 154 22.87 4.03 -19.01
CA LEU A 154 23.95 4.76 -18.33
C LEU A 154 24.42 3.96 -17.12
N SER A 155 25.73 3.81 -16.97
CA SER A 155 26.37 3.32 -15.75
C SER A 155 26.25 4.35 -14.62
N LEU A 156 26.57 3.95 -13.38
CA LEU A 156 26.52 4.88 -12.24
C LEU A 156 27.50 6.07 -12.41
N GLN A 157 28.69 5.81 -12.97
CA GLN A 157 29.70 6.86 -13.24
C GLN A 157 29.24 7.79 -14.37
N GLU A 158 28.68 7.23 -15.44
CA GLU A 158 28.11 8.02 -16.53
C GLU A 158 26.94 8.88 -16.04
N THR A 159 26.03 8.31 -15.24
CA THR A 159 24.93 9.06 -14.61
C THR A 159 25.45 10.22 -13.77
N GLN A 160 26.54 10.03 -13.02
CA GLN A 160 27.17 11.09 -12.25
C GLN A 160 27.70 12.22 -13.14
N LEU A 161 28.42 11.88 -14.20
CA LEU A 161 28.95 12.86 -15.15
C LEU A 161 27.82 13.66 -15.83
N VAL A 162 26.72 12.99 -16.17
CA VAL A 162 25.54 13.64 -16.75
C VAL A 162 24.89 14.60 -15.76
N VAL A 163 24.58 14.14 -14.55
CA VAL A 163 23.78 14.89 -13.57
C VAL A 163 24.59 15.99 -12.89
N LYS A 164 25.87 15.74 -12.54
CA LYS A 164 26.69 16.71 -11.79
C LYS A 164 27.50 17.64 -12.69
N GLU A 165 28.07 17.10 -13.77
CA GLU A 165 29.01 17.85 -14.62
C GLU A 165 28.36 18.33 -15.93
N GLY A 166 27.12 17.90 -16.23
CA GLY A 166 26.42 18.28 -17.46
C GLY A 166 27.03 17.70 -18.74
N VAL A 167 27.78 16.61 -18.63
CA VAL A 167 28.53 16.02 -19.76
C VAL A 167 27.65 15.03 -20.54
N THR A 168 27.75 15.06 -21.87
CA THR A 168 27.16 14.03 -22.73
C THR A 168 28.09 12.83 -22.92
N ILE A 169 27.53 11.63 -22.81
CA ILE A 169 28.21 10.35 -22.95
C ILE A 169 28.03 9.82 -24.36
N SER A 170 29.15 9.56 -25.03
CA SER A 170 29.16 8.99 -26.38
C SER A 170 28.51 7.61 -26.41
N GLY A 171 27.72 7.34 -27.46
CA GLY A 171 27.02 6.05 -27.64
C GLY A 171 25.75 5.88 -26.80
N LYS A 172 25.32 6.91 -26.06
CA LYS A 172 24.08 6.93 -25.28
C LYS A 172 23.10 7.91 -25.91
N SER A 173 21.81 7.60 -25.86
CA SER A 173 20.80 8.46 -26.47
C SER A 173 20.63 9.75 -25.67
N MET A 174 20.29 10.86 -26.33
CA MET A 174 20.00 12.13 -25.63
C MET A 174 18.86 11.95 -24.61
N ARG A 175 17.90 11.10 -24.95
CA ARG A 175 16.79 10.75 -24.06
C ARG A 175 17.27 10.16 -22.74
N GLU A 176 18.21 9.20 -22.76
CA GLU A 176 18.73 8.60 -21.51
C GLU A 176 19.39 9.63 -20.60
N HIS A 177 20.06 10.63 -21.18
CA HIS A 177 20.65 11.73 -20.42
C HIS A 177 19.57 12.61 -19.78
N LEU A 178 18.58 12.99 -20.57
CA LEU A 178 17.46 13.81 -20.11
C LEU A 178 16.62 13.10 -19.05
N GLU A 179 16.44 11.78 -19.16
CA GLU A 179 15.79 10.98 -18.11
C GLU A 179 16.57 11.05 -16.79
N ALA A 180 17.91 10.99 -16.83
CA ALA A 180 18.73 11.08 -15.61
C ALA A 180 18.68 12.48 -14.98
N ILE A 181 18.75 13.53 -15.81
CA ILE A 181 18.67 14.93 -15.37
C ILE A 181 17.29 15.20 -14.74
N ASN A 182 16.21 14.87 -15.46
CA ASN A 182 14.84 15.10 -14.99
C ASN A 182 14.56 14.35 -13.68
N HIS A 183 15.04 13.11 -13.55
CA HIS A 183 14.87 12.33 -12.32
C HIS A 183 15.66 12.96 -11.15
N SER A 184 16.87 13.48 -11.38
CA SER A 184 17.61 14.21 -10.35
C SER A 184 16.86 15.46 -9.89
N GLU A 185 16.36 16.28 -10.83
CA GLU A 185 15.53 17.47 -10.51
C GLU A 185 14.27 17.08 -9.72
N ALA A 186 13.66 15.94 -10.04
CA ALA A 186 12.49 15.43 -9.33
C ALA A 186 12.80 15.01 -7.89
N ILE A 187 13.98 14.46 -7.62
CA ILE A 187 14.44 14.16 -6.26
C ILE A 187 14.63 15.44 -5.45
N ASP A 188 15.26 16.47 -6.05
CA ASP A 188 15.45 17.76 -5.37
C ASP A 188 14.11 18.39 -5.00
N PHE A 189 13.14 18.39 -5.93
CA PHE A 189 11.78 18.83 -5.66
C PHE A 189 11.10 18.04 -4.54
N LEU A 190 11.28 16.72 -4.50
CA LEU A 190 10.75 15.89 -3.42
C LEU A 190 11.38 16.23 -2.06
N GLU A 191 12.69 16.52 -2.01
CA GLU A 191 13.35 16.98 -0.80
C GLU A 191 12.75 18.31 -0.31
N ASP A 192 12.50 19.26 -1.22
CA ASP A 192 11.88 20.54 -0.89
C ASP A 192 10.47 20.37 -0.29
N LEU A 193 9.63 19.51 -0.90
CA LEU A 193 8.30 19.18 -0.36
C LEU A 193 8.39 18.65 1.09
N ILE A 194 9.37 17.78 1.36
CA ILE A 194 9.58 17.20 2.68
C ILE A 194 10.07 18.25 3.69
N LEU A 195 11.02 19.09 3.30
CA LEU A 195 11.58 20.14 4.15
C LEU A 195 10.53 21.19 4.52
N ASN A 196 9.67 21.56 3.56
CA ASN A 196 8.58 22.51 3.74
C ASN A 196 7.34 21.89 4.41
N LYS A 197 7.35 20.57 4.65
CA LYS A 197 6.22 19.80 5.22
C LYS A 197 4.94 19.94 4.41
N GLU A 198 5.08 20.00 3.10
CA GLU A 198 3.95 20.07 2.17
C GLU A 198 3.18 18.75 2.15
N SER A 199 1.87 18.82 1.90
CA SER A 199 1.03 17.64 1.80
C SER A 199 1.21 16.92 0.47
N LEU A 200 1.29 15.59 0.51
CA LEU A 200 1.14 14.77 -0.69
C LEU A 200 -0.32 14.82 -1.16
N ASP A 201 -0.53 15.40 -2.32
CA ASP A 201 -1.82 15.70 -2.93
C ASP A 201 -1.74 15.64 -4.46
N LYS A 202 -2.86 15.96 -5.13
CA LYS A 202 -2.93 15.95 -6.59
C LYS A 202 -1.87 16.85 -7.20
N ARG A 203 -1.66 18.04 -6.65
CA ARG A 203 -0.75 19.02 -7.22
C ARG A 203 0.69 18.51 -7.15
N SER A 204 1.14 18.07 -5.98
CA SER A 204 2.51 17.56 -5.80
C SER A 204 2.81 16.35 -6.69
N ILE A 205 1.87 15.42 -6.88
CA ILE A 205 2.04 14.30 -7.82
C ILE A 205 2.12 14.77 -9.28
N LEU A 206 1.28 15.72 -9.70
CA LEU A 206 1.33 16.26 -11.06
C LEU A 206 2.61 17.07 -11.31
N ASP A 207 3.06 17.84 -10.31
CA ASP A 207 4.29 18.63 -10.39
C ASP A 207 5.52 17.72 -10.47
N LEU A 208 5.57 16.64 -9.67
CA LEU A 208 6.61 15.62 -9.74
C LEU A 208 6.63 14.95 -11.13
N HIS A 209 5.47 14.50 -11.62
CA HIS A 209 5.38 13.89 -12.96
C HIS A 209 5.76 14.87 -14.07
N ARG A 210 5.50 16.17 -13.89
CA ARG A 210 5.92 17.19 -14.83
C ARG A 210 7.43 17.28 -14.94
N LEU A 211 8.14 17.23 -13.81
CA LEU A 211 9.61 17.24 -13.80
C LEU A 211 10.17 16.02 -14.52
N ILE A 212 9.64 14.83 -14.22
CA ILE A 212 10.08 13.57 -14.85
C ILE A 212 10.00 13.63 -16.38
N LEU A 213 8.94 14.21 -16.95
CA LEU A 213 8.74 14.26 -18.41
C LEU A 213 9.14 15.58 -19.09
N LYS A 214 9.53 16.61 -18.32
CA LYS A 214 9.70 18.01 -18.77
C LYS A 214 10.42 18.17 -20.11
N THR A 215 11.54 17.48 -20.30
CA THR A 215 12.40 17.58 -21.50
C THR A 215 12.23 16.42 -22.48
N ILE A 216 11.34 15.48 -22.18
CA ILE A 216 11.14 14.23 -22.92
C ILE A 216 9.78 14.20 -23.62
N ASP A 217 8.72 14.58 -22.91
CA ASP A 217 7.34 14.57 -23.37
C ASP A 217 6.54 15.66 -22.64
N SER A 218 6.78 16.91 -23.03
CA SER A 218 6.16 18.08 -22.39
C SER A 218 4.64 18.14 -22.55
N GLU A 219 4.09 17.53 -23.61
CA GLU A 219 2.64 17.48 -23.85
C GLU A 219 1.90 16.62 -22.81
N ASN A 220 2.56 15.56 -22.33
CA ASN A 220 2.00 14.64 -21.32
C ASN A 220 2.55 14.87 -19.91
N ALA A 221 3.44 15.85 -19.74
CA ALA A 221 4.07 16.18 -18.47
C ALA A 221 3.06 16.75 -17.46
N GLY A 222 2.93 16.08 -16.32
CA GLY A 222 2.05 16.51 -15.22
C GLY A 222 0.56 16.56 -15.55
N VAL A 223 0.08 15.70 -16.46
CA VAL A 223 -1.34 15.56 -16.79
C VAL A 223 -1.77 14.09 -16.77
N TYR A 224 -2.97 13.81 -16.30
CA TYR A 224 -3.53 12.45 -16.41
C TYR A 224 -3.77 12.08 -17.87
N ARG A 225 -3.59 10.81 -18.19
CA ARG A 225 -3.78 10.30 -19.55
C ARG A 225 -5.23 10.47 -20.00
N LYS A 226 -5.40 10.83 -21.26
CA LYS A 226 -6.72 10.98 -21.90
C LYS A 226 -7.12 9.76 -22.75
N VAL A 227 -6.21 8.79 -22.87
CA VAL A 227 -6.40 7.59 -23.69
C VAL A 227 -6.29 6.32 -22.86
N PRO A 228 -6.99 5.24 -23.23
CA PRO A 228 -6.79 3.92 -22.64
C PRO A 228 -5.37 3.42 -22.90
N VAL A 229 -4.85 2.61 -21.98
CA VAL A 229 -3.52 2.00 -22.09
C VAL A 229 -3.56 0.54 -21.65
N SER A 230 -2.64 -0.25 -22.17
CA SER A 230 -2.42 -1.64 -21.77
C SER A 230 -1.00 -1.86 -21.28
N ILE A 231 -0.84 -2.69 -20.25
CA ILE A 231 0.48 -3.02 -19.70
C ILE A 231 1.01 -4.24 -20.45
N GLY A 232 1.89 -4.03 -21.44
CA GLY A 232 2.59 -5.13 -22.11
C GLY A 232 3.21 -6.13 -21.12
N GLY A 233 2.92 -7.42 -21.33
CA GLY A 233 3.32 -8.51 -20.44
C GLY A 233 2.38 -8.78 -19.26
N SER A 234 1.26 -8.07 -19.15
CA SER A 234 0.24 -8.26 -18.11
C SER A 234 -1.16 -8.36 -18.74
N GLU A 235 -2.00 -9.21 -18.16
CA GLU A 235 -3.44 -9.28 -18.48
C GLU A 235 -4.24 -8.18 -17.77
N TYR A 236 -3.63 -7.51 -16.79
CA TYR A 236 -4.28 -6.42 -16.05
C TYR A 236 -4.55 -5.23 -16.97
N MET A 237 -5.81 -4.77 -16.97
CA MET A 237 -6.26 -3.59 -17.70
C MET A 237 -6.47 -2.44 -16.73
N PRO A 238 -5.67 -1.36 -16.83
CA PRO A 238 -5.87 -0.18 -16.03
C PRO A 238 -7.24 0.48 -16.28
N PRO A 239 -7.74 1.28 -15.32
CA PRO A 239 -9.01 1.99 -15.45
C PRO A 239 -9.14 2.86 -16.69
N GLN A 240 -10.37 3.16 -17.11
CA GLN A 240 -10.60 4.09 -18.22
C GLN A 240 -10.23 5.54 -17.84
N PRO A 241 -9.77 6.38 -18.79
CA PRO A 241 -9.35 7.76 -18.52
C PRO A 241 -10.36 8.60 -17.75
N PHE A 242 -11.65 8.46 -18.06
CA PHE A 242 -12.73 9.22 -17.41
C PHE A 242 -12.94 8.87 -15.93
N LEU A 243 -12.34 7.77 -15.43
CA LEU A 243 -12.37 7.39 -14.01
C LEU A 243 -11.18 7.95 -13.22
N LEU A 244 -10.13 8.42 -13.88
CA LEU A 244 -8.85 8.73 -13.23
C LEU A 244 -8.97 9.83 -12.18
N GLU A 245 -9.74 10.88 -12.46
CA GLU A 245 -9.95 11.97 -11.51
C GLU A 245 -10.51 11.47 -10.19
N LYS A 246 -11.60 10.70 -10.25
CA LYS A 246 -12.23 10.12 -9.06
C LYS A 246 -11.29 9.13 -8.35
N MET A 247 -10.61 8.26 -9.09
CA MET A 247 -9.73 7.26 -8.50
C MET A 247 -8.50 7.88 -7.82
N MET A 248 -7.97 8.97 -8.38
CA MET A 248 -6.87 9.72 -7.76
C MET A 248 -7.35 10.55 -6.57
N GLU A 249 -8.58 11.06 -6.57
CA GLU A 249 -9.18 11.63 -5.37
C GLU A 249 -9.28 10.58 -4.24
N ASP A 250 -9.83 9.40 -4.54
CA ASP A 250 -9.93 8.27 -3.61
C ASP A 250 -8.55 7.82 -3.10
N TYR A 251 -7.52 7.86 -3.96
CA TYR A 251 -6.13 7.59 -3.61
C TYR A 251 -5.62 8.52 -2.50
N PHE A 252 -5.80 9.84 -2.63
CA PHE A 252 -5.36 10.79 -1.61
C PHE A 252 -6.21 10.74 -0.34
N ILE A 253 -7.52 10.48 -0.47
CA ILE A 253 -8.40 10.25 0.69
C ILE A 253 -7.89 9.05 1.48
N HIS A 254 -7.54 7.95 0.80
CA HIS A 254 -7.01 6.76 1.44
C HIS A 254 -5.68 7.06 2.16
N TYR A 255 -4.72 7.70 1.49
CA TYR A 255 -3.43 8.11 2.11
C TYR A 255 -3.65 8.90 3.40
N ASN A 256 -4.50 9.93 3.35
CA ASN A 256 -4.76 10.80 4.49
C ASN A 256 -5.44 10.09 5.66
N ARG A 257 -6.30 9.10 5.37
CA ARG A 257 -6.93 8.25 6.39
C ARG A 257 -5.91 7.30 7.02
N GLN A 258 -5.09 6.62 6.22
CA GLN A 258 -4.22 5.54 6.70
C GLN A 258 -2.90 6.02 7.32
N ARG A 259 -2.40 7.22 6.97
CA ARG A 259 -1.07 7.70 7.42
C ARG A 259 -0.85 7.76 8.94
N LYS A 260 -1.92 7.74 9.74
CA LYS A 260 -1.85 7.71 11.21
C LYS A 260 -1.94 6.30 11.82
N TYR A 261 -2.46 5.34 11.06
CA TYR A 261 -2.78 4.00 11.58
C TYR A 261 -1.87 2.91 11.03
N MET A 262 -1.35 3.10 9.81
CA MET A 262 -0.50 2.13 9.13
C MET A 262 0.98 2.40 9.34
N HIS A 263 1.79 1.35 9.45
CA HIS A 263 3.24 1.50 9.51
C HIS A 263 3.74 2.17 8.22
N PRO A 264 4.65 3.17 8.27
CA PRO A 264 5.02 3.99 7.09
C PRO A 264 5.51 3.19 5.88
N VAL A 265 6.24 2.10 6.10
CA VAL A 265 6.74 1.22 5.02
C VAL A 265 5.60 0.48 4.33
N ILE A 266 4.60 0.03 5.10
CA ILE A 266 3.42 -0.64 4.53
C ILE A 266 2.57 0.36 3.76
N LEU A 267 2.37 1.54 4.33
CA LEU A 267 1.67 2.61 3.64
C LEU A 267 2.36 2.96 2.32
N ALA A 268 3.69 3.11 2.31
CA ALA A 268 4.43 3.37 1.08
C ALA A 268 4.21 2.27 0.02
N ALA A 269 4.28 0.99 0.42
CA ALA A 269 4.04 -0.12 -0.47
C ALA A 269 2.60 -0.16 -1.02
N GLU A 270 1.59 0.05 -0.17
CA GLU A 270 0.19 0.10 -0.60
C GLU A 270 -0.09 1.30 -1.51
N MET A 271 0.41 2.49 -1.16
CA MET A 271 0.25 3.68 -2.00
C MET A 271 0.96 3.52 -3.34
N HIS A 272 2.11 2.85 -3.38
CA HIS A 272 2.76 2.50 -4.64
C HIS A 272 1.90 1.56 -5.49
N GLU A 273 1.43 0.43 -4.92
CA GLU A 273 0.58 -0.55 -5.63
C GLU A 273 -0.69 0.11 -6.19
N ARG A 274 -1.36 0.95 -5.40
CA ARG A 274 -2.54 1.70 -5.84
C ARG A 274 -2.22 2.62 -7.02
N LEU A 275 -1.12 3.36 -6.97
CA LEU A 275 -0.75 4.30 -8.04
C LEU A 275 -0.46 3.55 -9.35
N VAL A 276 0.30 2.46 -9.26
CA VAL A 276 0.65 1.62 -10.42
C VAL A 276 -0.57 0.94 -11.01
N SER A 277 -1.53 0.51 -10.17
CA SER A 277 -2.80 -0.09 -10.60
C SER A 277 -3.71 0.93 -11.29
N ILE A 278 -3.84 2.14 -10.75
CA ILE A 278 -4.59 3.23 -11.41
C ILE A 278 -3.94 3.61 -12.75
N HIS A 279 -2.61 3.57 -12.79
CA HIS A 279 -1.78 3.92 -13.94
C HIS A 279 -2.22 5.26 -14.57
N PRO A 280 -2.16 6.39 -13.82
CA PRO A 280 -2.83 7.62 -14.22
C PRO A 280 -2.10 8.39 -15.34
N PHE A 281 -0.85 8.07 -15.64
CA PHE A 281 -0.01 8.82 -16.57
C PHE A 281 0.30 8.03 -17.85
N LEU A 282 0.57 8.75 -18.94
CA LEU A 282 1.24 8.16 -20.10
C LEU A 282 2.73 8.05 -19.80
N THR A 283 3.28 6.86 -19.96
CA THR A 283 4.71 6.65 -19.81
C THR A 283 5.38 6.92 -21.14
N ALA A 284 6.56 7.53 -21.08
CA ALA A 284 7.28 7.94 -22.27
C ALA A 284 7.81 6.75 -23.11
N ALA A 285 7.66 5.51 -22.64
CA ALA A 285 8.06 4.27 -23.33
C ALA A 285 6.95 3.66 -24.23
N LYS A 286 5.69 4.11 -24.14
CA LYS A 286 4.56 3.43 -24.81
C LYS A 286 3.65 4.38 -25.58
N ARG A 287 4.11 4.81 -26.75
CA ARG A 287 3.23 5.03 -27.90
C ARG A 287 2.99 3.68 -28.58
N HIS A 288 2.10 2.84 -28.04
CA HIS A 288 1.58 1.68 -28.76
C HIS A 288 0.07 1.78 -28.79
N PHE A 289 -0.45 2.11 -29.97
CA PHE A 289 -1.87 2.04 -30.29
C PHE A 289 -2.35 0.57 -30.26
N PRO A 290 -3.62 0.30 -29.93
CA PRO A 290 -4.18 -1.03 -30.04
C PRO A 290 -4.26 -1.38 -31.53
N GLY A 291 -3.35 -2.24 -32.03
CA GLY A 291 -3.37 -2.66 -33.43
C GLY A 291 -2.19 -3.52 -33.89
N HIS A 292 -1.00 -3.40 -33.28
CA HIS A 292 0.14 -4.23 -33.67
C HIS A 292 0.81 -4.86 -32.45
N ALA A 293 0.51 -6.14 -32.23
CA ALA A 293 1.20 -6.98 -31.29
C ALA A 293 2.56 -7.41 -31.88
N GLN A 294 3.64 -6.69 -31.52
CA GLN A 294 4.95 -7.34 -31.49
C GLN A 294 5.11 -8.04 -30.14
N LYS A 295 5.09 -9.37 -30.20
CA LYS A 295 5.34 -10.28 -29.08
C LYS A 295 6.84 -10.29 -28.80
N GLU A 296 7.32 -9.41 -27.94
CA GLU A 296 8.54 -9.69 -27.16
C GLU A 296 8.17 -9.88 -25.69
N PRO A 297 8.65 -10.97 -25.03
CA PRO A 297 8.32 -11.24 -23.64
C PRO A 297 9.19 -10.37 -22.73
N LEU A 298 8.77 -9.12 -22.53
CA LEU A 298 9.32 -8.24 -21.49
C LEU A 298 8.88 -8.74 -20.11
N LYS A 299 9.65 -9.66 -19.55
CA LYS A 299 9.60 -10.03 -18.13
C LYS A 299 9.73 -8.76 -17.28
N LYS A 300 8.70 -8.46 -16.48
CA LYS A 300 8.69 -7.53 -15.33
C LYS A 300 9.47 -6.22 -15.54
N LYS A 301 8.93 -5.26 -16.28
CA LYS A 301 9.55 -3.93 -16.47
C LYS A 301 8.55 -2.79 -16.49
N LEU A 302 7.57 -2.75 -15.60
CA LEU A 302 6.74 -1.55 -15.46
C LEU A 302 6.52 -1.25 -13.98
N PHE A 303 7.15 -0.16 -13.54
CA PHE A 303 6.94 0.46 -12.22
C PHE A 303 7.22 -0.48 -11.04
N GLU A 304 8.47 -0.90 -10.91
CA GLU A 304 8.97 -1.37 -9.62
C GLU A 304 9.55 -0.18 -8.83
N ARG A 305 8.66 0.54 -8.11
CA ARG A 305 8.86 1.35 -6.87
C ARG A 305 8.71 2.87 -6.96
#